data_AF-A0A2D4FD31-F1
#
_entry.id   AF-A0A2D4FD31-F1
#
_cell.length_a   1.000
_cell.length_b   1.000
_cell.length_c   1.000
_cell.angle_alpha   90.00
_cell.angle_beta   90.00
_cell.angle_gamma   90.00
#
_symmetry.space_group_name_H-M   'P 1'
#
loop_
_entity.id
_entity.type
_entity.pdbx_description
1 polymer ?
#
loop_
_entity_poly.entity_id
_entity_poly.type
_entity_poly.pdbx_seq_one_letter_code
_entity_poly.pdbx_strand_id
1 'polypeptide(L)'
;YYFFSRYTLEEALGWKESFDQLLRSRSGMAAFHGFLKTEFSEENLEFWLACEEYKKIPSKAKLAAKANRIFEDFVQNESPREVNLDHETREATRRNLAGATSMCFEEAQAKTYTLMEKDSYPRFLKSAYYRDLIEQANGHRTGKPAHT
;
A
#
# COMPACT_ATOMS: atom_id res chain seq x y z
N TYR A 1 12.50 -0.96 -28.40
CA TYR A 1 11.59 -0.44 -27.37
C TYR A 1 12.32 -0.40 -26.04
N TYR A 2 12.89 0.76 -25.68
CA TYR A 2 13.62 0.92 -24.43
C TYR A 2 12.64 0.89 -23.25
N PHE A 3 12.70 -0.17 -22.45
CA PHE A 3 12.00 -0.22 -21.17
C PHE A 3 12.78 0.69 -20.20
N PHE A 4 12.35 1.95 -20.05
CA PHE A 4 12.79 2.74 -18.91
C PHE A 4 12.29 2.02 -17.65
N SER A 5 13.22 1.57 -16.79
CA SER A 5 12.86 1.20 -15.41
C SER A 5 12.08 2.36 -14.79
N ARG A 6 10.97 2.07 -14.12
CA ARG A 6 10.06 3.08 -13.56
C ARG A 6 10.61 3.83 -12.34
N TYR A 7 11.85 3.56 -11.94
CA TYR A 7 12.50 4.10 -10.74
C TYR A 7 14.02 4.05 -10.88
N THR A 8 14.72 4.92 -10.14
CA THR A 8 16.19 4.95 -10.08
C THR A 8 16.72 3.99 -9.00
N LEU A 9 18.02 3.66 -9.05
CA LEU A 9 18.66 2.87 -7.99
C LEU A 9 18.59 3.59 -6.63
N GLU A 10 18.75 4.91 -6.61
CA GLU A 10 18.66 5.71 -5.38
C GLU A 10 17.26 5.65 -4.79
N GLU A 11 16.22 5.79 -5.62
CA GLU A 11 14.82 5.65 -5.20
C GLU A 11 14.57 4.25 -4.63
N ALA A 12 14.98 3.19 -5.34
CA ALA A 12 14.78 1.82 -4.90
C ALA A 12 15.53 1.52 -3.59
N LEU A 13 16.76 2.01 -3.43
CA LEU A 13 17.50 1.88 -2.18
C LEU A 13 16.84 2.65 -1.03
N GLY A 14 16.19 3.79 -1.32
CA GLY A 14 15.45 4.58 -0.33
C GLY A 14 14.23 3.85 0.24
N TRP A 15 13.67 2.87 -0.47
CA TRP A 15 12.53 2.09 0.00
C TRP A 15 12.80 1.27 1.26
N LYS A 16 14.07 0.95 1.56
CA LYS A 16 14.44 0.18 2.76
C LYS A 16 14.60 1.05 4.01
N GLU A 17 14.69 2.37 3.86
CA GLU A 17 14.99 3.30 4.95
C GLU A 17 13.82 3.41 5.95
N SER A 18 12.58 3.41 5.43
CA SER A 18 11.38 3.24 6.25
C SER A 18 10.18 2.84 5.40
N PHE A 19 9.16 2.26 6.04
CA PHE A 19 7.92 1.92 5.34
C PHE A 19 7.21 3.18 4.81
N ASP A 20 7.28 4.31 5.52
CA ASP A 20 6.83 5.60 5.01
C ASP A 20 7.51 6.02 3.70
N GLN A 21 8.82 5.80 3.55
CA GLN A 21 9.54 6.14 2.31
C GLN A 21 9.06 5.27 1.15
N LEU A 22 8.82 3.98 1.40
CA LEU A 22 8.24 3.08 0.42
C LEU A 22 6.84 3.55 -0.01
N LEU A 23 5.96 3.90 0.94
CA LEU A 23 4.58 4.32 0.65
C LEU A 23 4.49 5.72 0.01
N ARG A 24 5.50 6.59 0.17
CA ARG A 24 5.58 7.88 -0.53
C ARG A 24 6.01 7.74 -1.99
N SER A 25 6.71 6.67 -2.35
CA SER A 25 7.12 6.40 -3.73
C SER A 25 5.99 5.66 -4.48
N ARG A 26 5.55 6.23 -5.61
CA ARG A 26 4.58 5.56 -6.50
C ARG A 26 5.12 4.24 -7.04
N SER A 27 6.42 4.21 -7.36
CA SER A 27 7.10 3.02 -7.83
C SER A 27 7.33 2.01 -6.71
N GLY A 28 7.64 2.47 -5.50
CA GLY A 28 7.74 1.66 -4.29
C GLY A 28 6.41 0.98 -3.95
N MET A 29 5.31 1.72 -3.92
CA MET A 29 3.97 1.14 -3.75
C MET A 29 3.64 0.12 -4.82
N ALA A 30 3.96 0.38 -6.10
CA ALA A 30 3.70 -0.57 -7.17
C ALA A 30 4.55 -1.85 -7.03
N ALA A 31 5.81 -1.72 -6.63
CA ALA A 31 6.69 -2.84 -6.35
C ALA A 31 6.15 -3.67 -5.17
N PHE A 32 5.80 -3.01 -4.06
CA PHE A 32 5.27 -3.65 -2.87
C PHE A 32 3.93 -4.33 -3.14
N HIS A 33 3.02 -3.70 -3.89
CA HIS A 33 1.77 -4.32 -4.34
C HIS A 33 2.02 -5.59 -5.16
N GLY A 34 3.00 -5.55 -6.08
CA GLY A 34 3.41 -6.72 -6.85
C GLY A 34 3.91 -7.86 -5.97
N PHE A 35 4.67 -7.54 -4.91
CA PHE A 35 5.12 -8.52 -3.92
C PHE A 35 3.95 -9.09 -3.10
N LEU A 36 3.06 -8.25 -2.56
CA LEU A 36 1.92 -8.68 -1.76
C LEU A 36 1.01 -9.65 -2.53
N LYS A 37 0.83 -9.45 -3.85
CA LYS A 37 0.11 -10.40 -4.71
C LYS A 37 0.72 -11.79 -4.77
N THR A 38 2.04 -11.91 -4.62
CA THR A 38 2.69 -13.23 -4.59
C THR A 38 2.41 -13.98 -3.29
N GLU A 39 1.96 -13.26 -2.26
CA GLU A 39 1.67 -13.77 -0.92
C GLU A 39 0.18 -13.65 -0.55
N PHE A 40 -0.67 -13.28 -1.52
CA PHE A 40 -2.13 -13.12 -1.36
C PHE A 40 -2.51 -12.18 -0.19
N SER A 41 -1.82 -11.04 -0.09
CA SER A 41 -2.00 -10.06 0.99
C SER A 41 -2.13 -8.61 0.49
N GLU A 42 -2.43 -8.42 -0.80
CA GLU A 42 -2.51 -7.10 -1.44
C GLU A 42 -3.66 -6.23 -0.93
N GLU A 43 -4.70 -6.82 -0.35
CA GLU A 43 -5.85 -6.13 0.22
C GLU A 43 -5.43 -5.14 1.31
N ASN A 44 -4.36 -5.42 2.04
CA ASN A 44 -3.84 -4.54 3.09
C ASN A 44 -3.39 -3.18 2.53
N LEU A 45 -2.64 -3.20 1.42
CA LEU A 45 -2.18 -1.97 0.76
C LEU A 45 -3.34 -1.27 0.05
N GLU A 46 -4.23 -2.03 -0.58
CA GLU A 46 -5.39 -1.48 -1.28
C GLU A 46 -6.37 -0.80 -0.32
N PHE A 47 -6.61 -1.36 0.85
CA PHE A 47 -7.37 -0.75 1.93
C PHE A 47 -6.69 0.52 2.44
N TRP A 48 -5.38 0.47 2.70
CA TRP A 48 -4.63 1.64 3.16
C TRP A 48 -4.71 2.80 2.16
N LEU A 49 -4.56 2.51 0.86
CA LEU A 49 -4.71 3.49 -0.22
C LEU A 49 -6.15 4.03 -0.32
N ALA A 50 -7.14 3.16 -0.16
CA ALA A 50 -8.54 3.57 -0.16
C ALA A 50 -8.83 4.56 0.99
N CYS A 51 -8.23 4.36 2.16
CA CYS A 51 -8.30 5.27 3.29
C CYS A 51 -7.62 6.62 3.01
N GLU A 52 -6.44 6.62 2.39
CA GLU A 52 -5.75 7.87 2.02
C GLU A 52 -6.54 8.70 1.01
N GLU A 53 -7.17 8.06 0.02
CA GLU A 53 -8.05 8.75 -0.92
C GLU A 53 -9.35 9.23 -0.25
N TYR A 54 -9.88 8.44 0.68
CA TYR A 54 -11.07 8.79 1.44
C TYR A 54 -10.91 10.07 2.27
N LYS A 55 -9.76 10.24 2.94
CA LYS A 55 -9.44 11.44 3.73
C LYS A 55 -9.47 12.75 2.93
N LYS A 56 -9.25 12.67 1.62
CA LYS A 56 -9.20 13.83 0.70
C LYS A 56 -10.59 14.27 0.23
N ILE A 57 -11.66 13.55 0.56
CA ILE A 57 -13.02 13.85 0.08
C ILE A 57 -13.65 14.98 0.92
N PRO A 58 -13.99 16.14 0.33
CA PRO A 58 -14.57 17.26 1.07
C PRO A 58 -16.11 17.16 1.22
N SER A 59 -16.79 16.38 0.38
CA SER A 59 -18.25 16.31 0.34
C SER A 59 -18.77 15.24 1.30
N LYS A 60 -19.63 15.65 2.25
CA LYS A 60 -20.28 14.73 3.22
C LYS A 60 -21.05 13.59 2.55
N ALA A 61 -21.78 13.86 1.47
CA ALA A 61 -22.52 12.83 0.75
C ALA A 61 -21.58 11.82 0.07
N LYS A 62 -20.48 12.30 -0.53
CA LYS A 62 -19.47 11.42 -1.13
C LYS A 62 -18.70 10.62 -0.08
N LEU A 63 -18.45 11.20 1.10
CA LEU A 63 -17.85 10.51 2.24
C LEU A 63 -18.72 9.32 2.65
N ALA A 64 -20.01 9.53 2.93
CA ALA A 64 -20.91 8.44 3.34
C ALA A 64 -20.94 7.28 2.31
N ALA A 65 -21.10 7.60 1.02
CA ALA A 65 -21.10 6.58 -0.03
C ALA A 65 -19.76 5.83 -0.14
N LYS A 66 -18.63 6.54 -0.06
CA LYS A 66 -17.30 5.92 -0.12
C LYS A 66 -16.98 5.12 1.15
N ALA A 67 -17.44 5.57 2.31
CA ALA A 67 -17.25 4.86 3.58
C ALA A 67 -17.97 3.51 3.56
N ASN A 68 -19.24 3.45 3.14
CA ASN A 68 -19.96 2.18 3.01
C ASN A 68 -19.23 1.22 2.07
N ARG A 69 -18.78 1.71 0.91
CA ARG A 69 -18.02 0.89 -0.04
C ARG A 69 -16.70 0.36 0.53
N ILE A 70 -15.92 1.20 1.22
CA ILE A 70 -14.67 0.75 1.86
C ILE A 70 -14.97 -0.30 2.94
N PHE A 71 -16.04 -0.10 3.72
CA PHE A 71 -16.44 -1.07 4.74
C PHE A 71 -16.83 -2.41 4.13
N GLU A 72 -17.71 -2.43 3.12
CA GLU A 72 -18.12 -3.65 2.42
C GLU A 72 -16.93 -4.36 1.75
N ASP A 73 -16.03 -3.61 1.11
CA ASP A 73 -14.90 -4.17 0.37
C ASP A 73 -13.80 -4.73 1.28
N PHE A 74 -13.57 -4.17 2.47
CA PHE A 74 -12.37 -4.48 3.27
C PHE A 74 -12.58 -4.75 4.75
N VAL A 75 -13.70 -4.35 5.36
CA VAL A 75 -13.89 -4.41 6.83
C VAL A 75 -15.02 -5.35 7.24
N GLN A 76 -16.04 -5.48 6.40
CA GLN A 76 -17.17 -6.36 6.63
C GLN A 76 -16.69 -7.82 6.73
N ASN A 77 -17.20 -8.51 7.74
CA ASN A 77 -16.93 -9.93 7.93
C ASN A 77 -17.29 -10.73 6.68
N GLU A 78 -16.42 -11.67 6.29
CA GLU A 78 -16.56 -12.53 5.10
C GLU A 78 -16.40 -11.80 3.77
N SER A 79 -15.93 -10.55 3.77
CA SER A 79 -15.55 -9.89 2.54
C SER A 79 -14.36 -10.61 1.89
N PRO A 80 -14.37 -10.85 0.57
CA PRO A 80 -13.26 -11.55 -0.10
C PRO A 80 -11.93 -10.80 -0.04
N ARG A 81 -11.94 -9.53 0.36
CA ARG A 81 -10.76 -8.66 0.55
C ARG A 81 -10.71 -8.10 1.97
N GLU A 82 -11.28 -8.83 2.93
CA GLU A 82 -11.28 -8.46 4.34
C GLU A 82 -9.84 -8.31 4.88
N VAL A 83 -9.53 -7.15 5.46
CA VAL A 83 -8.26 -6.91 6.16
C VAL A 83 -8.30 -7.52 7.56
N ASN A 84 -7.15 -8.01 8.04
CA ASN A 84 -7.04 -8.65 9.35
C ASN A 84 -7.16 -7.63 10.50
N LEU A 85 -8.40 -7.40 10.97
CA LEU A 85 -8.73 -6.51 12.08
C LEU A 85 -9.36 -7.28 13.25
N ASP A 86 -9.03 -6.83 14.46
CA ASP A 86 -9.69 -7.30 15.67
C ASP A 86 -11.17 -6.86 15.72
N HIS A 87 -11.96 -7.58 16.52
CA HIS A 87 -13.41 -7.33 16.62
C HIS A 87 -13.73 -5.91 17.08
N GLU A 88 -12.94 -5.35 17.99
CA GLU A 88 -13.16 -4.02 18.54
C GLU A 88 -12.99 -2.94 17.47
N THR A 89 -11.90 -2.99 16.71
CA THR A 89 -11.64 -2.07 15.60
C THR A 89 -12.69 -2.20 14.49
N ARG A 90 -13.16 -3.42 14.19
CA ARG A 90 -14.23 -3.64 13.19
C ARG A 90 -15.54 -2.97 13.63
N GLU A 91 -15.98 -3.19 14.86
CA GLU A 91 -17.22 -2.60 15.37
C GLU A 91 -17.11 -1.09 15.59
N ALA A 92 -15.93 -0.57 15.94
CA ALA A 92 -15.68 0.87 15.95
C ALA A 92 -15.85 1.48 14.55
N THR A 93 -15.26 0.85 13.53
CA THR A 93 -15.40 1.29 12.13
C THR A 93 -16.87 1.25 11.68
N ARG A 94 -17.61 0.19 12.03
CA ARG A 94 -19.04 0.06 11.72
C ARG A 94 -19.88 1.19 12.31
N ARG A 95 -19.61 1.55 13.58
CA ARG A 95 -20.29 2.67 14.25
C ARG A 95 -19.99 4.02 13.59
N ASN A 96 -18.77 4.21 13.11
CA ASN A 96 -18.36 5.45 12.46
C ASN A 96 -19.12 5.72 11.14
N LEU A 97 -19.66 4.69 10.48
CA LEU A 97 -20.40 4.84 9.21
C LEU A 97 -21.63 5.77 9.33
N ALA A 98 -22.34 5.73 10.46
CA ALA A 98 -23.55 6.53 10.67
C ALA A 98 -23.29 8.04 10.70
N GLY A 99 -22.05 8.44 10.98
CA GLY A 99 -21.58 9.82 11.03
C GLY A 99 -20.26 10.01 10.31
N ALA A 100 -20.09 9.34 9.16
CA ALA A 100 -18.81 9.23 8.46
C ALA A 100 -18.09 10.58 8.30
N THR A 101 -16.94 10.71 8.96
CA THR A 101 -15.99 11.82 8.82
C THR A 101 -14.75 11.34 8.09
N SER A 102 -13.80 12.23 7.77
CA SER A 102 -12.49 11.86 7.22
C SER A 102 -11.69 10.90 8.11
N MET A 103 -12.04 10.79 9.41
CA MET A 103 -11.38 9.91 10.39
C MET A 103 -12.06 8.53 10.54
N CYS A 104 -13.09 8.23 9.73
CA CYS A 104 -13.90 7.00 9.87
C CYS A 104 -13.07 5.70 9.97
N PHE A 105 -11.91 5.65 9.30
CA PHE A 105 -11.05 4.46 9.21
C PHE A 105 -9.68 4.63 9.90
N GLU A 106 -9.45 5.69 10.69
CA GLU A 106 -8.11 6.00 11.21
C GLU A 106 -7.49 4.84 12.02
N GLU A 107 -8.27 4.24 12.91
CA GLU A 107 -7.81 3.11 13.73
C GLU A 107 -7.54 1.86 12.87
N ALA A 108 -8.49 1.48 12.01
CA ALA A 108 -8.36 0.34 11.11
C ALA A 108 -7.16 0.49 10.16
N GLN A 109 -6.96 1.69 9.62
CA GLN A 109 -5.84 2.00 8.75
C GLN A 109 -4.51 1.92 9.50
N ALA A 110 -4.43 2.41 10.74
CA ALA A 110 -3.21 2.33 11.55
C ALA A 110 -2.84 0.88 11.89
N LYS A 111 -3.84 0.04 12.20
CA LYS A 111 -3.65 -1.41 12.42
C LYS A 111 -3.12 -2.11 11.17
N THR A 112 -3.71 -1.81 10.00
CA THR A 112 -3.29 -2.39 8.72
C THR A 112 -1.90 -1.92 8.31
N TYR A 113 -1.57 -0.64 8.52
CA TYR A 113 -0.22 -0.11 8.34
C TYR A 113 0.79 -0.88 9.20
N THR A 114 0.50 -1.04 10.50
CA THR A 114 1.38 -1.74 11.44
C THR A 114 1.58 -3.20 11.06
N LEU A 115 0.52 -3.87 10.57
CA LEU A 115 0.58 -5.23 10.06
C LEU A 115 1.57 -5.33 8.89
N MET A 116 1.39 -4.51 7.84
CA MET A 116 2.29 -4.51 6.68
C MET A 116 3.72 -4.15 7.08
N GLU A 117 3.91 -3.14 7.94
CA GLU A 117 5.24 -2.68 8.38
C GLU A 117 6.01 -3.75 9.15
N LYS A 118 5.33 -4.53 9.99
CA LYS A 118 5.97 -5.54 10.85
C LYS A 118 6.10 -6.91 10.21
N ASP A 119 5.27 -7.22 9.22
CA ASP A 119 5.23 -8.54 8.59
C ASP A 119 5.69 -8.52 7.12
N SER A 120 4.88 -7.98 6.21
CA SER A 120 5.12 -8.10 4.77
C SER A 120 6.28 -7.23 4.29
N TYR A 121 6.49 -6.04 4.88
CA TYR A 121 7.57 -5.12 4.50
C TYR A 121 8.98 -5.69 4.75
N PRO A 122 9.31 -6.27 5.91
CA PRO A 122 10.59 -6.95 6.11
C PRO A 122 10.81 -8.13 5.16
N ARG A 123 9.74 -8.86 4.80
CA ARG A 123 9.80 -9.96 3.82
C ARG A 123 10.04 -9.44 2.40
N PHE A 124 9.37 -8.36 2.01
CA PHE A 124 9.60 -7.66 0.75
C PHE A 124 11.08 -7.29 0.60
N LEU A 125 11.69 -6.63 1.59
CA LEU A 125 13.09 -6.20 1.51
C LEU A 125 14.09 -7.36 1.47
N LYS A 126 13.72 -8.54 1.97
CA LYS A 126 14.56 -9.76 1.95
C LYS A 126 14.30 -10.65 0.73
N SER A 127 13.24 -10.37 -0.02
CA SER A 127 12.81 -11.19 -1.15
C SER A 127 13.81 -11.19 -2.29
N ALA A 128 13.81 -12.26 -3.10
CA ALA A 128 14.49 -12.25 -4.40
C ALA A 128 13.91 -11.16 -5.31
N TYR A 129 12.60 -10.96 -5.26
CA TYR A 129 11.91 -9.92 -6.02
C TYR A 129 12.53 -8.53 -5.81
N TYR A 130 12.69 -8.06 -4.57
CA TYR A 130 13.31 -6.76 -4.32
C TYR A 130 14.79 -6.69 -4.73
N ARG A 131 15.56 -7.78 -4.54
CA ARG A 131 16.94 -7.84 -5.02
C ARG A 131 17.02 -7.68 -6.54
N ASP A 132 16.14 -8.36 -7.28
CA ASP A 132 16.08 -8.26 -8.74
C ASP A 132 15.72 -6.83 -9.18
N LEU A 133 14.84 -6.12 -8.46
CA LEU A 133 14.52 -4.71 -8.75
C LEU A 133 15.74 -3.81 -8.57
N ILE A 134 16.56 -4.05 -7.54
CA ILE A 134 17.80 -3.30 -7.27
C ILE A 134 18.84 -3.60 -8.36
N GLU A 135 19.04 -4.86 -8.73
CA GLU A 135 19.98 -5.27 -9.77
C GLU A 135 19.59 -4.67 -11.13
N GLN A 136 18.30 -4.70 -11.47
CA GLN A 136 17.79 -4.03 -12.66
C GLN A 136 18.10 -2.54 -12.62
N ALA A 137 17.77 -1.83 -11.52
CA ALA A 137 18.05 -0.41 -11.40
C ALA A 137 19.56 -0.07 -11.47
N ASN A 138 20.43 -0.97 -11.02
CA ASN A 138 21.88 -0.82 -11.08
C ASN A 138 22.45 -1.08 -12.50
N GLY A 139 21.94 -2.08 -13.21
CA GLY A 139 22.35 -2.40 -14.59
C GLY A 139 22.08 -1.27 -15.60
N HIS A 140 21.17 -0.34 -15.26
CA HIS A 140 20.95 0.88 -16.07
C HIS A 140 22.04 1.94 -15.91
N ARG A 141 22.90 1.89 -14.88
CA ARG A 141 24.02 2.84 -14.70
C ARG A 141 25.25 2.49 -15.56
N THR A 142 25.40 1.24 -15.99
CA THR A 142 26.60 0.76 -16.70
C THR A 142 26.49 0.80 -18.23
N GLY A 143 25.36 1.23 -18.78
CA GLY A 143 25.21 1.54 -20.20
C GLY A 143 25.93 2.83 -20.59
N LYS A 144 27.27 2.81 -20.65
CA LYS A 144 28.05 3.85 -21.34
C LYS A 144 27.67 3.85 -22.84
N PRO A 145 27.54 5.01 -23.50
CA PRO A 145 27.45 5.05 -24.95
C PRO A 145 28.79 4.59 -25.53
N ALA A 146 28.76 3.56 -26.35
CA ALA A 146 29.85 3.27 -27.28
C ALA A 146 29.85 4.38 -28.33
N HIS A 147 30.65 5.43 -28.09
CA HIS A 147 31.02 6.36 -29.14
C HIS A 147 32.20 5.77 -29.91
N THR A 148 31.90 5.54 -31.19
CA THR A 148 32.77 5.42 -32.37
C THR A 148 34.14 6.06 -32.26
#